data_AF-A0A0U1NW21-F1
#
_entry.id   AF-A0A0U1NW21-F1
#
_cell.length_a   1.000
_cell.length_b   1.000
_cell.length_c   1.000
_cell.angle_alpha   90.00
_cell.angle_beta   90.00
_cell.angle_gamma   90.00
#
_symmetry.space_group_name_H-M   'P 1'
#
loop_
_entity.id
_entity.type
_entity.pdbx_description
1 polymer ?
#
loop_
_entity_poly.entity_id
_entity_poly.type
_entity_poly.pdbx_seq_one_letter_code
_entity_poly.pdbx_strand_id
1 'polypeptide(L)'
;MYPSDFASNLEGLTLEEIMAAIHHLLDVRDEKVWMLFGTLPFYECSSKQEDLDLLKRMYQSKNVTVRNAPDGRSRLNINIFNGDIIVTDFGDTPPLGNIQTSTLPAAYEKWIDSSIAKELSCHCPAVLCLGPNILVKNSYYQDIDFVCMRAKIEKNLRNSIF
;
A
#
# COMPACT_ATOMS: atom_id res chain seq x y z
N MET A 1 12.72 1.53 -4.41
CA MET A 1 12.35 2.20 -3.14
C MET A 1 11.55 3.44 -3.51
N TYR A 2 10.60 3.86 -2.68
CA TYR A 2 9.94 5.14 -2.91
C TYR A 2 10.89 6.28 -2.51
N PRO A 3 10.81 7.44 -3.17
CA PRO A 3 11.64 8.58 -2.84
C PRO A 3 11.17 9.21 -1.53
N SER A 4 11.72 8.78 -0.39
CA SER A 4 11.55 9.41 0.91
C SER A 4 12.88 9.40 1.68
N ASP A 5 13.08 10.41 2.53
CA ASP A 5 14.30 10.55 3.36
C ASP A 5 15.61 10.37 2.55
N PHE A 6 16.44 9.41 2.97
CA PHE A 6 17.72 9.09 2.33
C PHE A 6 17.57 8.61 0.87
N ALA A 7 16.40 8.06 0.52
CA ALA A 7 16.08 7.57 -0.81
C ALA A 7 15.41 8.63 -1.72
N SER A 8 15.26 9.88 -1.26
CA SER A 8 14.58 10.96 -1.98
C SER A 8 15.09 11.20 -3.42
N ASN A 9 16.37 10.93 -3.67
CA ASN A 9 17.00 11.09 -4.99
C ASN A 9 17.00 9.80 -5.85
N LEU A 10 16.40 8.71 -5.39
CA LEU A 10 16.30 7.48 -6.19
C LEU A 10 15.18 7.61 -7.21
N GLU A 11 15.50 7.35 -8.47
CA GLU A 11 14.48 7.22 -9.52
C GLU A 11 13.60 6.00 -9.27
N GLY A 12 12.29 6.22 -9.25
CA GLY A 12 11.29 5.17 -9.17
C GLY A 12 11.00 4.57 -10.55
N LEU A 13 10.66 3.29 -10.59
CA LEU A 13 10.12 2.67 -11.80
C LEU A 13 8.73 3.23 -12.11
N THR A 14 8.40 3.37 -13.38
CA THR A 14 7.05 3.65 -13.86
C THR A 14 6.11 2.46 -13.60
N LEU A 15 4.79 2.69 -13.61
CA LEU A 15 3.82 1.59 -13.45
C LEU A 15 3.96 0.56 -14.57
N GLU A 16 4.24 1.02 -15.78
CA GLU A 16 4.44 0.20 -16.97
C GLU A 16 5.67 -0.71 -16.83
N GLU A 17 6.78 -0.18 -16.31
CA GLU A 17 7.99 -0.97 -16.03
C GLU A 17 7.76 -2.00 -14.91
N ILE A 18 7.06 -1.61 -13.84
CA ILE A 18 6.71 -2.54 -12.76
C ILE A 18 5.82 -3.67 -13.29
N MET A 19 4.81 -3.35 -14.09
CA MET A 19 3.92 -4.34 -14.72
C MET A 19 4.70 -5.30 -15.63
N ALA A 20 5.57 -4.76 -16.49
CA ALA A 20 6.41 -5.57 -17.38
C ALA A 20 7.33 -6.51 -16.59
N ALA A 21 7.93 -6.02 -15.50
CA ALA A 21 8.78 -6.82 -14.62
C ALA A 21 7.99 -7.95 -13.93
N ILE A 22 6.77 -7.69 -13.44
CA ILE A 22 5.92 -8.72 -12.83
C ILE A 22 5.53 -9.78 -13.85
N HIS A 23 5.13 -9.38 -15.06
CA HIS A 23 4.85 -10.32 -16.14
C HIS A 23 6.05 -11.22 -16.44
N HIS A 24 7.23 -10.62 -16.61
CA HIS A 24 8.46 -11.36 -16.84
C HIS A 24 8.77 -12.34 -15.70
N LEU A 25 8.67 -11.92 -14.43
CA LEU A 25 8.87 -12.79 -13.28
C LEU A 25 7.89 -13.97 -13.26
N LEU A 26 6.63 -13.74 -13.61
CA LEU A 26 5.62 -14.79 -13.70
C LEU A 26 5.90 -15.76 -14.86
N ASP A 27 6.54 -15.32 -15.94
CA ASP A 27 6.91 -16.14 -17.10
C ASP A 27 8.12 -17.04 -16.83
N VAL A 28 9.12 -16.56 -16.07
CA VAL A 28 10.41 -17.27 -15.90
C VAL A 28 10.54 -18.05 -14.59
N ARG A 29 9.61 -17.88 -13.64
CA ARG A 29 9.66 -18.57 -12.34
C ARG A 29 9.54 -20.09 -12.47
N ASP A 30 10.12 -20.81 -11.51
CA ASP A 30 9.78 -22.22 -11.28
C ASP A 30 8.43 -22.31 -10.55
N GLU A 31 7.42 -22.93 -11.16
CA GLU A 31 6.09 -23.07 -10.57
C GLU A 31 6.03 -23.97 -9.32
N LYS A 32 7.10 -24.70 -9.01
CA LYS A 32 7.21 -25.47 -7.76
C LYS A 32 7.62 -24.60 -6.57
N VAL A 33 8.14 -23.41 -6.82
CA VAL A 33 8.59 -22.47 -5.78
C VAL A 33 7.46 -21.49 -5.47
N TRP A 34 7.23 -21.24 -4.17
CA TRP A 34 6.28 -20.23 -3.72
C TRP A 34 6.85 -18.82 -3.90
N MET A 35 6.05 -17.93 -4.51
CA MET A 35 6.40 -16.55 -4.76
C MET A 35 5.37 -15.63 -4.09
N LEU A 36 5.85 -14.78 -3.19
CA LEU A 36 5.03 -13.75 -2.54
C LEU A 36 5.33 -12.39 -3.18
N PHE A 37 4.34 -11.83 -3.87
CA PHE A 37 4.33 -10.41 -4.17
C PHE A 37 3.83 -9.65 -2.95
N GLY A 38 4.67 -8.73 -2.47
CA GLY A 38 4.30 -7.79 -1.42
C GLY A 38 3.29 -6.76 -1.94
N THR A 39 3.37 -5.54 -1.40
CA THR A 39 2.49 -4.46 -1.85
C THR A 39 2.88 -4.01 -3.24
N LEU A 40 1.92 -4.13 -4.14
CA LEU A 40 2.04 -3.65 -5.51
C LEU A 40 1.21 -2.38 -5.69
N PRO A 41 1.65 -1.46 -6.56
CA PRO A 41 0.88 -0.28 -6.90
C PRO A 41 -0.20 -0.61 -7.94
N PHE A 42 -0.97 -1.68 -7.74
CA PHE A 42 -2.08 -2.07 -8.61
C PHE A 42 -3.26 -2.49 -7.75
N TYR A 43 -4.44 -1.94 -8.08
CA TYR A 43 -5.64 -2.08 -7.25
C TYR A 43 -6.80 -2.65 -8.06
N GLU A 44 -7.63 -3.47 -7.41
CA GLU A 44 -8.80 -4.10 -8.04
C GLU A 44 -9.86 -3.09 -8.49
N CYS A 45 -9.75 -1.84 -8.03
CA CYS A 45 -10.63 -0.74 -8.42
C CYS A 45 -10.11 0.09 -9.61
N SER A 46 -8.96 -0.28 -10.21
CA SER A 46 -8.34 0.47 -11.31
C SER A 46 -9.29 0.70 -12.50
N SER A 47 -9.12 1.82 -13.20
CA SER A 47 -9.77 2.10 -14.48
C SER A 47 -9.06 1.49 -15.68
N LYS A 48 -7.80 1.11 -15.54
CA LYS A 48 -7.01 0.48 -16.60
C LYS A 48 -7.29 -1.03 -16.62
N GLN A 49 -7.64 -1.55 -17.79
CA GLN A 49 -7.91 -2.98 -17.95
C GLN A 49 -6.64 -3.83 -17.73
N GLU A 50 -5.48 -3.31 -18.13
CA GLU A 50 -4.17 -3.96 -17.97
C GLU A 50 -3.83 -4.25 -16.50
N ASP A 51 -4.08 -3.28 -15.61
CA ASP A 51 -3.90 -3.47 -14.15
C ASP A 51 -4.78 -4.62 -13.62
N LEU A 52 -6.05 -4.67 -14.08
CA LEU A 52 -6.99 -5.70 -13.67
C LEU A 52 -6.59 -7.08 -14.19
N ASP A 53 -6.06 -7.15 -15.41
CA ASP A 53 -5.62 -8.39 -16.03
C ASP A 53 -4.35 -8.92 -15.38
N LEU A 54 -3.41 -8.05 -15.00
CA LEU A 54 -2.25 -8.40 -14.18
C LEU A 54 -2.68 -9.01 -12.84
N LEU A 55 -3.60 -8.36 -12.11
CA LEU A 55 -4.11 -8.87 -10.83
C LEU A 55 -4.77 -10.24 -10.98
N LYS A 56 -5.65 -10.42 -11.97
CA LYS A 56 -6.28 -11.72 -12.27
C LYS A 56 -5.22 -12.79 -12.56
N ARG A 57 -4.22 -12.47 -13.39
CA ARG A 57 -3.12 -13.39 -13.72
C ARG A 57 -2.38 -13.82 -12.46
N MET A 58 -2.04 -12.90 -11.57
CA MET A 58 -1.38 -13.24 -10.29
C MET A 58 -2.26 -14.13 -9.41
N TYR A 59 -3.56 -13.84 -9.30
CA TYR A 59 -4.50 -14.63 -8.49
C TYR A 59 -4.68 -16.06 -9.00
N GLN A 60 -4.56 -16.26 -10.31
CA GLN A 60 -4.68 -17.56 -10.95
C GLN A 60 -3.34 -18.32 -11.05
N SER A 61 -2.21 -17.64 -10.82
CA SER A 61 -0.88 -18.24 -10.94
C SER A 61 -0.62 -19.22 -9.80
N LYS A 62 -0.14 -20.41 -10.14
CA LYS A 62 0.16 -21.48 -9.17
C LYS A 62 1.26 -21.05 -8.21
N ASN A 63 1.09 -21.30 -6.91
CA ASN A 63 2.08 -20.96 -5.88
C ASN A 63 2.46 -19.46 -5.87
N VAL A 64 1.55 -18.58 -6.29
CA VAL A 64 1.72 -17.13 -6.20
C VAL A 64 0.74 -16.59 -5.17
N THR A 65 1.23 -15.74 -4.26
CA THR A 65 0.41 -15.01 -3.30
C THR A 65 0.68 -13.52 -3.44
N VAL A 66 -0.38 -12.71 -3.34
CA VAL A 66 -0.28 -11.25 -3.36
C VAL A 66 -0.83 -10.69 -2.06
N ARG A 67 0.01 -9.92 -1.35
CA ARG A 67 -0.32 -9.32 -0.05
C ARG A 67 -0.39 -7.79 -0.15
N ASN A 68 -1.48 -7.22 0.35
CA ASN A 68 -1.56 -5.78 0.64
C ASN A 68 -0.88 -5.48 1.99
N ALA A 69 0.07 -4.55 2.03
CA ALA A 69 0.67 -4.10 3.28
C ALA A 69 -0.23 -3.04 3.94
N PRO A 70 -0.64 -3.24 5.20
CA PRO A 70 -1.37 -2.24 5.98
C PRO A 70 -0.45 -1.14 6.55
N ASP A 71 0.87 -1.26 6.37
CA ASP A 71 1.89 -0.54 7.15
C ASP A 71 1.80 1.00 7.05
N GLY A 72 1.09 1.53 6.06
CA GLY A 72 0.91 2.96 5.81
C GLY A 72 -0.23 3.67 6.57
N ARG A 73 -1.01 2.98 7.43
CA ARG A 73 -2.34 3.47 7.84
C ARG A 73 -2.58 3.69 9.31
N SER A 74 -2.00 2.87 10.17
CA SER A 74 -2.38 2.87 11.59
C SER A 74 -1.22 2.48 12.48
N ARG A 75 0.02 2.71 12.03
CA ARG A 75 1.21 2.50 12.87
C ARG A 75 1.65 3.84 13.46
N LEU A 76 1.46 3.99 14.77
CA LEU A 76 2.07 5.07 15.54
C LEU A 76 3.48 4.64 15.96
N ASN A 77 4.48 5.45 15.62
CA ASN A 77 5.86 5.31 16.06
C ASN A 77 6.17 6.38 17.12
N ILE A 78 7.02 6.06 18.08
CA ILE A 78 7.52 7.02 19.08
C ILE A 78 9.00 7.22 18.82
N ASN A 79 9.42 8.46 18.56
CA ASN A 79 10.82 8.80 18.47
C ASN A 79 11.45 8.75 19.87
N ILE A 80 12.41 7.85 20.06
CA ILE A 80 13.04 7.60 21.36
C ILE A 80 13.91 8.77 21.86
N PHE A 81 14.32 9.69 20.99
CA PHE A 81 15.21 10.79 21.33
C PHE A 81 14.46 12.03 21.82
N ASN A 82 13.32 12.35 21.21
CA ASN A 82 12.55 13.55 21.54
C ASN A 82 11.14 13.25 22.08
N GLY A 83 10.67 12.00 22.00
CA GLY A 83 9.35 11.56 22.47
C GLY A 83 8.21 11.82 21.50
N ASP A 84 8.48 12.31 20.29
CA ASP A 84 7.42 12.63 19.33
C ASP A 84 6.68 11.38 18.87
N ILE A 85 5.36 11.48 18.79
CA ILE A 85 4.48 10.46 18.24
C ILE A 85 4.27 10.81 16.76
N ILE A 86 4.65 9.92 15.86
CA ILE A 86 4.51 10.10 14.40
C ILE A 86 3.75 8.93 13.79
N VAL A 87 3.19 9.12 12.60
CA VAL A 87 2.57 8.03 11.84
C VAL A 87 3.55 7.50 10.81
N THR A 88 3.81 6.19 10.92
CA THR A 88 4.65 5.41 10.00
C THR A 88 6.12 5.86 9.94
N ASP A 89 6.93 5.22 9.10
CA ASP A 89 8.33 5.59 8.85
C ASP A 89 8.47 6.63 7.73
N PHE A 90 7.36 7.19 7.22
CA PHE A 90 7.39 8.16 6.13
C PHE A 90 7.54 9.56 6.73
N GLY A 91 8.76 10.11 6.65
CA GLY A 91 9.22 11.31 7.37
C GLY A 91 8.49 12.62 7.10
N ASP A 92 7.48 12.64 6.22
CA ASP A 92 6.82 13.87 5.75
C ASP A 92 5.52 14.21 6.51
N THR A 93 5.13 13.44 7.53
CA THR A 93 3.94 13.76 8.35
C THR A 93 4.32 14.50 9.64
N PRO A 94 3.57 15.56 10.02
CA PRO A 94 3.87 16.29 11.24
C PRO A 94 3.61 15.44 12.50
N PRO A 95 4.33 15.68 13.61
CA PRO A 95 4.07 14.99 14.86
C PRO A 95 2.62 15.11 15.34
N LEU A 96 2.09 13.98 15.80
CA LEU A 96 0.74 13.85 16.35
C LEU A 96 0.66 14.22 17.83
N GLY A 97 1.81 14.38 18.48
CA GLY A 97 1.93 14.76 19.87
C GLY A 97 3.29 14.34 20.39
N ASN A 98 3.44 14.36 21.71
CA ASN A 98 4.63 13.88 22.39
C ASN A 98 4.23 12.96 23.53
N ILE A 99 4.92 11.84 23.71
CA ILE A 99 4.57 10.81 24.71
C ILE A 99 4.58 11.35 26.15
N GLN A 100 5.29 12.45 26.41
CA GLN A 100 5.32 13.09 27.73
C GLN A 100 4.06 13.90 28.05
N THR A 101 3.35 14.40 27.02
CA THR A 101 2.23 15.35 27.18
C THR A 101 0.94 14.89 26.52
N SER A 102 0.99 13.86 25.67
CA SER A 102 -0.11 13.36 24.85
C SER A 102 -0.32 11.87 25.11
N THR A 103 -1.57 11.41 25.06
CA THR A 103 -1.89 9.98 25.13
C THR A 103 -1.86 9.36 23.73
N LEU A 104 -1.52 8.08 23.62
CA LEU A 104 -1.56 7.36 22.34
C LEU A 104 -2.96 7.36 21.69
N PRO A 105 -4.07 7.19 22.44
CA PRO A 105 -5.40 7.35 21.87
C PRO A 105 -5.65 8.75 21.30
N ALA A 106 -5.26 9.82 22.00
CA ALA A 106 -5.42 11.18 21.48
C ALA A 106 -4.61 11.41 20.19
N ALA A 107 -3.39 10.86 20.11
CA ALA A 107 -2.58 10.91 18.90
C ALA A 107 -3.22 10.11 17.74
N TYR A 108 -3.83 8.96 18.05
CA TYR A 108 -4.57 8.16 17.07
C TYR A 108 -5.80 8.88 16.53
N GLU A 109 -6.62 9.48 17.40
CA GLU A 109 -7.78 10.27 16.97
C GLU A 109 -7.34 11.44 16.07
N LYS A 110 -6.29 12.16 16.48
CA LYS A 110 -5.70 13.24 15.66
C LYS A 110 -5.26 12.74 14.29
N TRP A 111 -4.72 11.51 14.20
CA TRP A 111 -4.35 10.90 12.93
C TRP A 111 -5.58 10.61 12.07
N ILE A 112 -6.56 9.86 12.59
CA ILE A 112 -7.76 9.48 11.84
C ILE A 112 -8.56 10.71 11.38
N ASP A 113 -8.51 11.81 12.13
CA ASP A 113 -9.16 13.06 11.75
C ASP A 113 -8.42 13.87 10.69
N SER A 114 -7.15 13.57 10.40
CA SER A 114 -6.36 14.28 9.40
C SER A 114 -6.90 14.08 7.98
N SER A 115 -6.65 15.05 7.10
CA SER A 115 -6.99 14.94 5.67
C SER A 115 -6.29 13.75 5.01
N ILE A 116 -5.02 13.56 5.32
CA ILE A 116 -4.19 12.47 4.79
C ILE A 116 -4.79 11.11 5.15
N ALA A 117 -5.14 10.89 6.42
CA ALA A 117 -5.75 9.62 6.82
C ALA A 117 -7.10 9.39 6.13
N LYS A 118 -7.94 10.42 6.03
CA LYS A 118 -9.25 10.33 5.36
C LYS A 118 -9.12 9.97 3.88
N GLU A 119 -8.13 10.55 3.19
CA GLU A 119 -7.83 10.25 1.80
C GLU A 119 -7.31 8.83 1.57
N LEU A 120 -6.62 8.26 2.56
CA LEU A 120 -6.05 6.91 2.46
C LEU A 120 -7.01 5.85 3.01
N SER A 121 -7.99 6.19 3.84
CA SER A 121 -8.83 5.24 4.60
C SER A 121 -9.96 4.58 3.78
N CYS A 122 -9.68 4.14 2.55
CA CYS A 122 -10.61 3.28 1.81
C CYS A 122 -10.42 1.79 2.21
N HIS A 123 -11.50 1.02 2.22
CA HIS A 123 -11.47 -0.42 2.47
C HIS A 123 -12.46 -1.14 1.56
N CYS A 124 -12.03 -2.19 0.89
CA CYS A 124 -12.87 -3.00 0.01
C CYS A 124 -12.87 -4.46 0.50
N PRO A 125 -13.89 -4.87 1.30
CA PRO A 125 -13.99 -6.21 1.85
C PRO A 125 -14.02 -7.32 0.77
N ALA A 126 -14.67 -7.05 -0.37
CA ALA A 126 -14.82 -8.01 -1.48
C ALA A 126 -13.50 -8.53 -2.05
N VAL A 127 -12.40 -7.80 -1.85
CA VAL A 127 -11.07 -8.16 -2.35
C VAL A 127 -10.00 -8.11 -1.25
N LEU A 128 -10.42 -7.95 0.02
CA LEU A 128 -9.54 -7.74 1.17
C LEU A 128 -8.52 -6.60 0.92
N CYS A 129 -8.93 -5.59 0.16
CA CYS A 129 -8.06 -4.46 -0.15
C CYS A 129 -8.09 -3.46 1.00
N LEU A 130 -6.89 -3.17 1.49
CA LEU A 130 -6.61 -2.15 2.49
C LEU A 130 -6.00 -0.95 1.77
N GLY A 131 -6.54 -0.57 0.62
CA GLY A 131 -6.20 0.56 -0.25
C GLY A 131 -4.70 0.95 -0.38
N PRO A 132 -4.41 2.22 -0.73
CA PRO A 132 -3.03 2.64 -0.97
C PRO A 132 -2.28 2.97 0.32
N ASN A 133 -0.95 2.89 0.21
CA ASN A 133 0.01 3.56 1.10
C ASN A 133 0.26 4.99 0.58
N ILE A 134 0.59 5.94 1.47
CA ILE A 134 0.88 7.34 1.14
C ILE A 134 1.94 7.47 0.04
N LEU A 135 3.00 6.67 0.10
CA LEU A 135 4.07 6.70 -0.91
C LEU A 135 3.60 6.25 -2.29
N VAL A 136 2.77 5.21 -2.35
CA VAL A 136 2.19 4.72 -3.61
C VAL A 136 1.28 5.78 -4.20
N LYS A 137 0.43 6.39 -3.36
CA LYS A 137 -0.48 7.47 -3.78
C LYS A 137 0.32 8.65 -4.34
N ASN A 138 1.31 9.13 -3.59
CA ASN A 138 2.11 10.29 -3.99
C ASN A 138 2.97 10.02 -5.23
N SER A 139 3.42 8.78 -5.44
CA SER A 139 4.27 8.43 -6.59
C SER A 139 3.48 8.20 -7.88
N TYR A 140 2.28 7.61 -7.79
CA TYR A 140 1.58 7.08 -8.97
C TYR A 140 0.12 7.52 -9.11
N TYR A 141 -0.51 8.04 -8.06
CA TYR A 141 -1.95 8.25 -7.99
C TYR A 141 -2.32 9.57 -7.29
N GLN A 142 -1.61 10.65 -7.61
CA GLN A 142 -1.78 11.96 -6.96
C GLN A 142 -3.22 12.49 -7.09
N ASP A 143 -3.83 12.28 -8.26
CA ASP A 143 -5.17 12.81 -8.59
C ASP A 143 -6.32 11.82 -8.33
N ILE A 144 -6.03 10.65 -7.74
CA ILE A 144 -7.04 9.60 -7.55
C ILE A 144 -7.59 9.63 -6.13
N ASP A 145 -8.91 9.75 -6.03
CA ASP A 145 -9.67 9.52 -4.81
C ASP A 145 -10.14 8.06 -4.71
N PHE A 146 -9.38 7.27 -3.96
CA PHE A 146 -9.67 5.85 -3.73
C PHE A 146 -10.92 5.58 -2.89
N VAL A 147 -11.43 6.56 -2.13
CA VAL A 147 -12.62 6.39 -1.27
C VAL A 147 -13.89 6.25 -2.14
N CYS A 148 -13.90 6.94 -3.27
CA CYS A 148 -14.99 6.89 -4.25
C CYS A 148 -14.92 5.66 -5.17
N MET A 149 -13.80 4.92 -5.17
CA MET A 149 -13.63 3.77 -6.04
C MET A 149 -14.22 2.48 -5.47
N ARG A 150 -14.51 1.52 -6.34
CA ARG A 150 -15.03 0.19 -6.00
C ARG A 150 -14.28 -0.87 -6.80
N ALA A 151 -14.06 -2.02 -6.19
CA ALA A 151 -13.44 -3.16 -6.86
C ALA A 151 -14.25 -3.56 -8.10
N LYS A 152 -13.54 -3.86 -9.19
CA LYS A 152 -14.10 -4.28 -10.49
C LYS A 152 -13.86 -5.74 -10.80
N ILE A 153 -13.06 -6.41 -9.97
CA ILE A 153 -12.75 -7.83 -10.05
C ILE A 153 -12.92 -8.46 -8.67
N GLU A 154 -13.15 -9.76 -8.64
CA GLU A 154 -13.18 -10.54 -7.40
C GLU A 154 -11.84 -11.22 -7.15
N LYS A 155 -11.45 -11.33 -5.87
CA LYS A 155 -10.26 -12.08 -5.46
C LYS A 155 -10.69 -13.48 -5.05
N ASN A 156 -10.39 -14.49 -5.87
CA ASN A 156 -10.64 -15.89 -5.51
C ASN A 156 -9.74 -16.29 -4.33
N LEU A 157 -10.33 -16.42 -3.14
CA LEU A 157 -9.63 -16.69 -1.87
C LEU A 157 -8.95 -18.07 -1.77
N ARG A 158 -8.98 -18.89 -2.84
CA ARG A 158 -8.41 -20.24 -2.83
C ARG A 158 -6.89 -20.27 -2.59
N ASN A 159 -6.20 -19.14 -2.82
CA ASN A 159 -4.76 -18.98 -2.64
C ASN A 159 -4.38 -17.87 -1.64
N SER A 160 -5.31 -17.37 -0.82
CA SER A 160 -4.95 -16.40 0.23
C SER A 160 -4.46 -17.14 1.47
N ILE A 161 -3.21 -16.90 1.84
CA ILE A 161 -2.78 -17.08 3.22
C ILE A 161 -3.20 -15.78 3.90
N PHE A 162 -4.03 -15.91 4.94
CA PHE A 162 -4.85 -14.89 5.61
C PHE A 162 -6.22 -14.65 4.98
#